data_AF-A0A419DX56-F1
#
_entry.id   AF-A0A419DX56-F1
#
_cell.length_a   1.000
_cell.length_b   1.000
_cell.length_c   1.000
_cell.angle_alpha   90.00
_cell.angle_beta   90.00
_cell.angle_gamma   90.00
#
_symmetry.space_group_name_H-M   'P 1'
#
loop_
_entity.id
_entity.type
_entity.pdbx_description
1 polymer ?
#
loop_
_entity_poly.entity_id
_entity_poly.type
_entity_poly.pdbx_seq_one_letter_code
_entity_poly.pdbx_strand_id
1 'polypeptide(L)'
;MRNILHTPIPEKRYRARAFALVETLLATAIMVFGLCAILITYISCLLLITTAKNINIATNATLSLMEGIRSSDFTQISANYNGLNFVLNDIPLSRGVVYVDDTNAELLQVDISVCWQQGNRVIGEDANLNGMLDPGEDVNGNGIIDSTVKATTLIANR
;
A
#
# COMPACT_ATOMS: atom_id res chain seq x y z
N MET A 1 -89.47 31.73 -7.95
CA MET A 1 -88.60 31.84 -6.75
C MET A 1 -88.27 30.43 -6.28
N ARG A 2 -87.17 29.85 -6.76
CA ARG A 2 -85.90 29.62 -6.02
C ARG A 2 -86.06 28.80 -4.73
N ASN A 3 -85.59 27.56 -4.76
CA ASN A 3 -84.53 27.12 -3.85
C ASN A 3 -83.91 25.82 -4.36
N ILE A 4 -82.75 25.96 -5.01
CA ILE A 4 -81.87 24.86 -5.41
C ILE A 4 -81.05 24.49 -4.17
N LEU A 5 -81.14 23.23 -3.75
CA LEU A 5 -80.35 22.66 -2.67
C LEU A 5 -78.86 22.70 -3.05
N HIS A 6 -78.13 23.67 -2.50
CA HIS A 6 -76.68 23.75 -2.59
C HIS A 6 -76.08 22.94 -1.44
N THR A 7 -75.80 21.66 -1.67
CA THR A 7 -74.96 20.87 -0.75
C THR A 7 -73.50 21.27 -0.96
N PRO A 8 -72.75 21.66 0.09
CA PRO A 8 -71.35 22.02 -0.05
C PRO A 8 -70.49 20.80 -0.42
N ILE A 9 -69.65 20.96 -1.45
CA ILE A 9 -68.68 19.97 -1.91
C ILE A 9 -67.59 19.84 -0.82
N PRO A 10 -67.17 18.63 -0.42
CA PRO A 10 -66.11 18.48 0.57
C PRO A 10 -64.78 18.99 0.00
N GLU A 11 -64.30 20.10 0.55
CA GLU A 11 -63.00 20.68 0.21
C GLU A 11 -61.89 19.72 0.71
N LYS A 12 -61.17 19.11 -0.23
CA LYS A 12 -60.08 18.17 0.06
C LYS A 12 -58.89 18.95 0.62
N ARG A 13 -58.85 19.15 1.95
CA ARG A 13 -57.73 19.78 2.65
C ARG A 13 -56.44 18.98 2.44
N TYR A 14 -55.61 19.40 1.49
CA TYR A 14 -54.22 18.96 1.41
C TYR A 14 -53.47 19.49 2.64
N ARG A 15 -53.26 18.63 3.65
CA ARG A 15 -52.35 18.95 4.76
C ARG A 15 -50.95 19.15 4.18
N ALA A 16 -50.51 20.40 4.10
CA ALA A 16 -49.17 20.74 3.63
C ALA A 16 -48.12 20.12 4.58
N ARG A 17 -47.29 19.24 4.03
CA ARG A 17 -46.19 18.56 4.73
C ARG A 17 -45.03 19.53 4.95
N ALA A 18 -45.16 20.46 5.89
CA ALA A 18 -44.11 21.44 6.19
C ALA A 18 -42.78 20.77 6.66
N PHE A 19 -42.86 19.59 7.26
CA PHE A 19 -41.69 18.82 7.70
C PHE A 19 -41.00 18.00 6.59
N ALA A 20 -41.65 17.79 5.43
CA ALA A 20 -41.07 16.97 4.36
C ALA A 20 -39.86 17.64 3.69
N LEU A 21 -39.83 18.98 3.65
CA LEU A 21 -38.75 19.71 2.99
C LEU A 21 -37.43 19.57 3.77
N VAL A 22 -37.45 19.77 5.08
CA VAL A 22 -36.28 19.61 5.96
C VAL A 22 -35.78 18.16 5.95
N GLU A 23 -36.70 17.19 5.97
CA GLU A 23 -36.35 15.76 5.90
C GLU A 23 -35.68 15.40 4.57
N THR A 24 -36.21 15.89 3.44
CA THR A 24 -35.57 15.66 2.13
C THR A 24 -34.20 16.34 2.02
N LEU A 25 -34.04 17.56 2.56
CA LEU A 25 -32.74 18.23 2.58
C LEU A 25 -31.72 17.46 3.42
N LEU A 26 -32.11 17.01 4.62
CA LEU A 26 -31.25 16.20 5.48
C LEU A 26 -30.88 14.87 4.82
N ALA A 27 -31.84 14.18 4.22
CA ALA A 27 -31.61 12.93 3.50
C ALA A 27 -30.66 13.12 2.32
N THR A 28 -30.82 14.19 1.52
CA THR A 28 -29.89 14.50 0.43
C THR A 28 -28.49 14.86 0.93
N ALA A 29 -28.37 15.59 2.05
CA ALA A 29 -27.08 15.92 2.64
C ALA A 29 -26.33 14.64 3.06
N ILE A 30 -27.01 13.75 3.80
CA ILE A 30 -26.43 12.46 4.22
C ILE A 30 -26.06 11.61 3.00
N MET A 31 -26.90 11.59 1.96
CA MET A 31 -26.60 10.87 0.72
C MET A 31 -25.33 11.39 0.04
N VAL A 32 -25.16 12.72 -0.07
CA VAL A 32 -23.97 13.32 -0.68
C VAL A 32 -22.72 12.97 0.13
N PHE A 33 -22.77 13.08 1.46
CA PHE A 33 -21.64 12.66 2.31
C PHE A 33 -21.32 11.18 2.17
N GLY A 34 -22.34 10.32 2.11
CA GLY A 34 -22.17 8.88 1.90
C GLY A 34 -21.52 8.57 0.55
N LEU A 35 -21.95 9.22 -0.52
CA LEU A 35 -21.38 9.05 -1.86
C LEU A 35 -19.91 9.49 -1.92
N CYS A 36 -19.58 10.64 -1.31
CA CYS A 36 -18.19 11.11 -1.21
C CYS A 36 -17.32 10.11 -0.43
N ALA A 37 -17.82 9.58 0.70
CA ALA A 37 -17.09 8.60 1.50
C ALA A 37 -16.81 7.32 0.71
N ILE A 38 -17.81 6.78 0.00
CA ILE A 38 -17.66 5.59 -0.83
C ILE A 38 -16.62 5.82 -1.94
N LEU A 39 -16.62 7.01 -2.56
CA LEU A 39 -15.65 7.34 -3.60
C LEU A 39 -14.22 7.40 -3.07
N ILE A 40 -14.02 7.98 -1.88
CA ILE A 40 -12.71 8.00 -1.21
C ILE A 40 -12.26 6.57 -0.90
N THR A 41 -13.14 5.74 -0.33
CA THR A 41 -12.83 4.32 -0.05
C THR A 41 -12.46 3.56 -1.32
N TYR A 42 -13.19 3.77 -2.42
CA TYR A 42 -12.89 3.15 -3.71
C TYR A 42 -11.47 3.49 -4.21
N ILE A 43 -11.08 4.77 -4.15
CA ILE A 43 -9.73 5.20 -4.54
C ILE A 43 -8.66 4.56 -3.64
N SER A 44 -8.90 4.50 -2.32
CA SER A 44 -7.99 3.82 -1.39
C SER A 44 -7.85 2.33 -1.70
N CYS A 45 -8.95 1.65 -2.07
CA CYS A 45 -8.90 0.25 -2.49
C CYS A 45 -8.08 0.06 -3.78
N LEU A 46 -8.19 0.95 -4.77
CA LEU A 46 -7.37 0.89 -5.99
C LEU A 46 -5.88 1.03 -5.69
N LEU A 47 -5.52 1.92 -4.76
CA LEU A 47 -4.13 2.07 -4.32
C LEU A 47 -3.64 0.81 -3.61
N LEU A 48 -4.46 0.22 -2.74
CA LEU A 48 -4.14 -1.01 -2.02
C LEU A 48 -3.92 -2.19 -2.99
N ILE A 49 -4.72 -2.32 -4.05
CA ILE A 49 -4.54 -3.35 -5.07
C ILE A 49 -3.17 -3.22 -5.75
N THR A 50 -2.76 -1.99 -6.07
CA THR A 50 -1.46 -1.74 -6.70
C THR A 50 -0.31 -2.06 -5.73
N THR A 51 -0.44 -1.69 -4.45
CA THR A 51 0.55 -2.04 -3.42
C THR A 51 0.65 -3.55 -3.24
N ALA A 52 -0.48 -4.25 -3.17
CA ALA A 52 -0.52 -5.71 -3.04
C ALA A 52 0.12 -6.40 -4.25
N LYS A 53 -0.15 -5.92 -5.48
CA LYS A 53 0.53 -6.41 -6.69
C LYS A 53 2.04 -6.25 -6.59
N ASN A 54 2.51 -5.05 -6.22
CA ASN A 54 3.93 -4.74 -6.13
C ASN A 54 4.63 -5.56 -5.03
N ILE A 55 3.98 -5.76 -3.89
CA ILE A 55 4.47 -6.64 -2.82
C ILE A 55 4.67 -8.06 -3.36
N ASN A 56 3.68 -8.63 -4.06
CA ASN A 56 3.82 -9.98 -4.61
C ASN A 56 4.99 -10.10 -5.60
N ILE A 57 5.18 -9.11 -6.48
CA ILE A 57 6.31 -9.08 -7.41
C ILE A 57 7.64 -9.01 -6.66
N ALA A 58 7.76 -8.08 -5.71
CA ALA A 58 8.97 -7.90 -4.91
C ALA A 58 9.29 -9.14 -4.09
N THR A 59 8.31 -9.74 -3.41
CA THR A 59 8.48 -10.99 -2.66
C THR A 59 8.95 -12.12 -3.57
N ASN A 60 8.37 -12.29 -4.75
CA ASN A 60 8.79 -13.35 -5.67
C ASN A 60 10.25 -13.18 -6.11
N ALA A 61 10.67 -11.94 -6.41
CA ALA A 61 12.05 -11.67 -6.79
C ALA A 61 13.02 -11.87 -5.61
N THR A 62 12.66 -11.39 -4.42
CA THR A 62 13.42 -11.61 -3.18
C THR A 62 13.60 -13.10 -2.91
N LEU A 63 12.54 -13.90 -3.01
CA LEU A 63 12.61 -15.36 -2.83
C LEU A 63 13.47 -16.02 -3.91
N SER A 64 13.33 -15.62 -5.17
CA SER A 64 14.16 -16.14 -6.25
C SER A 64 15.65 -15.85 -6.02
N LEU A 65 15.98 -14.64 -5.55
CA LEU A 65 17.35 -14.27 -5.23
C LEU A 65 17.87 -15.05 -4.02
N MET A 66 17.02 -15.25 -3.01
CA MET A 66 17.37 -15.99 -1.81
C MET A 66 17.67 -17.47 -2.11
N GLU A 67 16.92 -18.11 -3.02
CA GLU A 67 17.25 -19.45 -3.49
C GLU A 67 18.57 -19.47 -4.30
N GLY A 68 18.85 -18.43 -5.08
CA GLY A 68 20.14 -18.25 -5.74
C GLY A 68 21.31 -18.18 -4.75
N ILE A 69 21.19 -17.35 -3.71
CA ILE A 69 22.19 -17.23 -2.63
C ILE A 69 22.35 -18.56 -1.90
N ARG A 70 21.25 -19.25 -1.59
CA ARG A 70 21.26 -20.56 -0.93
C ARG A 70 21.98 -21.64 -1.74
N SER A 71 21.97 -21.54 -3.07
CA SER A 71 22.67 -22.46 -3.98
C SER A 71 24.14 -22.12 -4.20
N SER A 72 24.59 -20.95 -3.74
CA SER A 72 25.98 -20.49 -3.90
C SER A 72 26.91 -21.06 -2.83
N ASP A 73 28.21 -21.09 -3.14
CA ASP A 73 29.22 -21.51 -2.19
C ASP A 73 29.30 -20.54 -1.01
N PHE A 74 29.27 -21.08 0.22
CA PHE A 74 29.21 -20.30 1.46
C PHE A 74 30.29 -19.19 1.53
N THR A 75 31.52 -19.52 1.13
CA THR A 75 32.67 -18.60 1.17
C THR A 75 32.56 -17.44 0.17
N GLN A 76 31.70 -17.56 -0.84
CA GLN A 76 31.51 -16.55 -1.87
C GLN A 76 30.26 -15.69 -1.64
N ILE A 77 29.41 -16.04 -0.68
CA ILE A 77 28.14 -15.34 -0.45
C ILE A 77 28.37 -13.87 -0.09
N SER A 78 29.19 -13.59 0.92
CA SER A 78 29.50 -12.21 1.33
C SER A 78 30.12 -11.41 0.18
N ALA A 79 31.09 -11.99 -0.53
CA ALA A 79 31.79 -11.32 -1.63
C ALA A 79 30.91 -11.00 -2.85
N ASN A 80 29.97 -11.88 -3.19
CA ASN A 80 29.17 -11.75 -4.41
C ASN A 80 27.85 -10.99 -4.19
N TYR A 81 27.30 -11.04 -2.98
CA TYR A 81 25.95 -10.56 -2.71
C TYR A 81 25.91 -9.36 -1.76
N ASN A 82 26.90 -9.11 -0.92
CA ASN A 82 26.85 -7.96 -0.02
C ASN A 82 26.90 -6.65 -0.81
N GLY A 83 25.91 -5.77 -0.60
CA GLY A 83 25.73 -4.53 -1.36
C GLY A 83 25.23 -4.75 -2.79
N LEU A 84 24.75 -5.95 -3.14
CA LEU A 84 24.19 -6.22 -4.45
C LEU A 84 22.89 -5.43 -4.65
N ASN A 85 22.86 -4.60 -5.69
CA ASN A 85 21.70 -3.82 -6.07
C ASN A 85 21.03 -4.39 -7.32
N PHE A 86 19.71 -4.55 -7.30
CA PHE A 86 18.93 -5.03 -8.43
C PHE A 86 17.66 -4.19 -8.64
N VAL A 87 17.04 -4.34 -9.82
CA VAL A 87 15.80 -3.64 -10.20
C VAL A 87 14.77 -4.69 -10.61
N LEU A 88 13.52 -4.47 -10.26
CA LEU A 88 12.40 -5.28 -10.70
C LEU A 88 11.88 -4.73 -12.04
N ASN A 89 11.92 -5.55 -13.09
CA ASN A 89 11.45 -5.11 -14.42
C ASN A 89 9.97 -4.70 -14.42
N ASP A 90 9.14 -5.37 -13.63
CA ASP A 90 7.70 -5.07 -13.53
C ASP A 90 7.39 -3.84 -12.65
N ILE A 91 8.41 -3.28 -11.98
CA ILE A 91 8.32 -2.06 -11.17
C ILE A 91 9.54 -1.19 -11.50
N PRO A 92 9.50 -0.40 -12.60
CA PRO A 92 10.69 0.28 -13.12
C PRO A 92 11.39 1.23 -12.13
N LEU A 93 10.63 1.84 -11.21
CA LEU A 93 11.13 2.65 -10.12
C LEU A 93 11.22 1.82 -8.85
N SER A 94 12.08 0.79 -8.88
CA SER A 94 12.36 -0.07 -7.73
C SER A 94 13.86 -0.25 -7.53
N ARG A 95 14.20 -0.58 -6.30
CA ARG A 95 15.55 -0.91 -5.88
C ARG A 95 15.51 -2.04 -4.87
N GLY A 96 16.10 -3.16 -5.21
CA GLY A 96 16.42 -4.21 -4.26
C GLY A 96 17.87 -4.10 -3.82
N VAL A 97 18.13 -4.32 -2.53
CA VAL A 97 19.47 -4.32 -1.94
C VAL A 97 19.64 -5.58 -1.11
N VAL A 98 20.82 -6.17 -1.17
CA VAL A 98 21.20 -7.32 -0.35
C VAL A 98 22.30 -6.91 0.62
N TYR A 99 22.13 -7.26 1.88
CA TYR A 99 23.12 -7.14 2.93
C TYR A 99 23.49 -8.53 3.42
N VAL A 100 24.79 -8.75 3.62
CA VAL A 100 25.31 -9.96 4.23
C VAL A 100 26.11 -9.56 5.45
N ASP A 101 25.67 -10.01 6.62
CA ASP A 101 26.43 -9.94 7.85
C ASP A 101 27.26 -11.22 8.00
N ASP A 102 28.58 -11.05 7.95
CA ASP A 102 29.59 -12.09 8.10
C ASP A 102 30.35 -12.03 9.44
N THR A 103 29.79 -11.32 10.43
CA THR A 103 30.36 -11.23 11.79
C THR A 103 30.65 -12.61 12.38
N ASN A 104 29.84 -13.62 12.04
CA ASN A 104 30.10 -15.01 12.39
C ASN A 104 30.63 -15.79 11.18
N ALA A 105 31.85 -16.33 11.30
CA ALA A 105 32.53 -17.08 10.24
C ALA A 105 31.79 -18.36 9.79
N GLU A 106 30.92 -18.93 10.62
CA GLU A 106 30.18 -20.17 10.32
C GLU A 106 28.68 -19.91 10.01
N LEU A 107 28.22 -18.67 10.17
CA LEU A 107 26.81 -18.31 10.02
C LEU A 107 26.68 -16.91 9.41
N LEU A 108 26.21 -16.85 8.17
CA LEU A 108 25.90 -15.60 7.50
C LEU A 108 24.43 -15.24 7.70
N GLN A 109 24.15 -14.00 8.09
CA GLN A 109 22.81 -13.44 7.99
C GLN A 109 22.69 -12.68 6.68
N VAL A 110 21.68 -13.03 5.89
CA VAL A 110 21.41 -12.39 4.61
C VAL A 110 20.06 -11.68 4.72
N ASP A 111 20.10 -10.37 4.51
CA ASP A 111 18.93 -9.49 4.49
C ASP A 111 18.73 -8.96 3.07
N ILE A 112 17.54 -9.18 2.53
CA ILE A 112 17.15 -8.68 1.20
C ILE A 112 15.96 -7.75 1.39
N SER A 113 16.13 -6.48 1.07
CA SER A 113 15.09 -5.46 1.15
C SER A 113 14.79 -4.91 -0.23
N VAL A 114 13.52 -4.59 -0.49
CA VAL A 114 13.11 -4.00 -1.77
C VAL A 114 12.28 -2.75 -1.57
N CYS A 115 12.78 -1.63 -2.07
CA CYS A 115 12.13 -0.32 -2.08
C CYS A 115 11.55 -0.02 -3.47
N TRP A 116 10.45 0.73 -3.53
CA TRP A 116 9.90 1.18 -4.81
C TRP A 116 9.05 2.44 -4.70
N GLN A 117 8.89 3.15 -5.80
CA GLN A 117 7.99 4.29 -5.89
C GLN A 117 6.59 3.86 -6.34
N GLN A 118 5.57 4.31 -5.61
CA GLN A 118 4.16 4.15 -5.93
C GLN A 118 3.47 5.52 -5.96
N GLY A 119 3.24 6.04 -7.16
CA GLY A 119 2.74 7.40 -7.34
C GLY A 119 3.75 8.43 -6.83
N ASN A 120 3.34 9.27 -5.88
CA ASN A 120 4.21 10.30 -5.28
C ASN A 120 4.83 9.87 -3.94
N ARG A 121 4.77 8.57 -3.60
CA ARG A 121 5.29 8.02 -2.36
C ARG A 121 6.30 6.93 -2.66
N VAL A 122 7.39 6.90 -1.91
CA VAL A 122 8.32 5.78 -1.88
C VAL A 122 7.92 4.82 -0.76
N ILE A 123 7.95 3.53 -1.05
CA ILE A 123 7.73 2.43 -0.12
C ILE A 123 9.11 1.86 0.23
N GLY A 124 9.48 1.99 1.50
CA GLY A 124 10.81 1.67 2.00
C GLY A 124 11.60 2.92 2.42
N GLU A 125 12.77 2.70 3.00
CA GLU A 125 13.66 3.74 3.53
C GLU A 125 14.51 4.43 2.47
N ASP A 126 14.85 3.71 1.39
CA ASP A 126 15.62 4.25 0.25
C ASP A 126 14.77 5.26 -0.54
N ALA A 127 14.86 6.54 -0.15
CA ALA A 127 13.96 7.60 -0.58
C ALA A 127 14.28 8.10 -1.99
N ASN A 128 15.50 7.90 -2.45
CA ASN A 128 15.94 8.28 -3.80
C ASN A 128 16.15 7.07 -4.74
N LEU A 129 15.94 5.85 -4.25
CA LEU A 129 16.03 4.57 -4.97
C LEU A 129 17.41 4.30 -5.59
N ASN A 130 18.48 4.78 -4.94
CA ASN A 130 19.86 4.61 -5.40
C ASN A 130 20.51 3.31 -4.89
N GLY A 131 19.90 2.62 -3.93
CA GLY A 131 20.41 1.38 -3.34
C GLY A 131 21.57 1.56 -2.37
N MET A 132 21.71 2.75 -1.81
CA MET A 132 22.66 3.10 -0.76
C MET A 132 21.90 3.71 0.39
N LEU A 133 22.34 3.45 1.62
CA LEU A 133 21.72 4.04 2.81
C LEU A 133 22.23 5.47 2.99
N ASP A 134 21.42 6.47 2.63
CA ASP A 134 21.79 7.87 2.73
C ASP A 134 21.49 8.47 4.13
N PRO A 135 22.14 9.60 4.50
CA PRO A 135 21.85 10.27 5.75
C PRO A 135 20.37 10.65 5.90
N GLY A 136 19.72 10.11 6.94
CA GLY A 136 18.31 10.34 7.23
C GLY A 136 17.34 9.31 6.65
N GLU A 137 17.83 8.31 5.91
CA GLU A 137 17.03 7.18 5.44
C GLU A 137 16.91 6.06 6.49
N ASP A 138 17.96 5.84 7.29
CA ASP A 138 17.95 4.86 8.38
C ASP A 138 17.07 5.35 9.55
N VAL A 139 15.78 5.01 9.53
CA VAL A 139 14.81 5.48 10.52
C VAL A 139 14.99 4.77 11.86
N ASN A 140 15.47 3.53 11.85
CA ASN A 140 15.53 2.69 13.04
C ASN A 140 16.96 2.49 13.60
N GLY A 141 17.99 2.92 12.87
CA GLY A 141 19.38 2.91 13.31
C GLY A 141 20.09 1.56 13.19
N ASN A 142 19.63 0.67 12.31
CA ASN A 142 20.21 -0.67 12.16
C ASN A 142 21.30 -0.76 11.06
N GLY A 143 21.56 0.33 10.33
CA GLY A 143 22.61 0.38 9.32
C GLY A 143 22.31 -0.35 8.01
N ILE A 144 21.06 -0.75 7.76
CA ILE A 144 20.62 -1.36 6.50
C ILE A 144 19.32 -0.70 6.01
N ILE A 145 19.07 -0.74 4.71
CA ILE A 145 17.79 -0.25 4.16
C ILE A 145 16.66 -1.22 4.54
N ASP A 146 15.60 -0.72 5.16
CA ASP A 146 14.37 -1.45 5.41
C ASP A 146 13.23 -1.10 4.46
N SER A 147 12.35 -2.06 4.25
CA SER A 147 11.13 -1.88 3.48
C SER A 147 10.01 -2.82 3.93
N THR A 148 8.80 -2.59 3.42
CA THR A 148 7.64 -3.47 3.60
C THR A 148 7.91 -4.89 3.10
N VAL A 149 8.77 -5.03 2.08
CA VAL A 149 9.25 -6.34 1.62
C VAL A 149 10.71 -6.48 2.03
N LYS A 150 10.92 -7.24 3.10
CA LYS A 150 12.23 -7.66 3.59
C LYS A 150 12.20 -9.16 3.88
N ALA A 151 13.23 -9.86 3.44
CA ALA A 151 13.45 -11.26 3.79
C ALA A 151 14.81 -11.38 4.49
N THR A 152 14.81 -12.05 5.63
CA THR A 152 16.02 -12.34 6.41
C THR A 152 16.18 -13.84 6.48
N THR A 153 17.38 -14.34 6.19
CA THR A 153 17.71 -15.76 6.34
C THR A 153 19.07 -15.92 7.00
N LEU A 154 19.25 -17.04 7.69
CA LEU A 154 20.53 -17.48 8.22
C LEU A 154 21.03 -18.64 7.38
N ILE A 155 22.26 -18.54 6.89
CA ILE A 155 22.92 -19.58 6.11
C ILE A 155 24.12 -20.05 6.93
N ALA A 156 24.14 -21.33 7.28
CA ALA A 156 25.26 -21.94 7.97
C ALA A 156 26.24 -22.54 6.97
N ASN A 157 27.52 -22.52 7.33
CA ASN A 157 28.54 -23.28 6.65
C ASN A 157 28.20 -24.78 6.74
N ARG A 158 28.30 -25.51 5.62
CA ARG A 158 27.88 -26.92 5.52
C ARG A 158 29.04 -27.87 5.74
#